data_AF-A0A2N5FV02-F1
#
_entry.id   AF-A0A2N5FV02-F1
#
_cell.length_a   1.000
_cell.length_b   1.000
_cell.length_c   1.000
_cell.angle_alpha   90.00
_cell.angle_beta   90.00
_cell.angle_gamma   90.00
#
_symmetry.space_group_name_H-M   'P 1'
#
loop_
_entity.id
_entity.type
_entity.pdbx_description
1 polymer ?
#
loop_
_entity_poly.entity_id
_entity_poly.type
_entity_poly.pdbx_seq_one_letter_code
_entity_poly.pdbx_strand_id
1 'polypeptide(L)'
;MAKKSTELKLSDIKKNAKSMHTMEPYELEDGKTITFYPLFPELMIEQMLEEIQKHYITLHENDIEFSEKMNLYFINLMMIKYFTHFKKDMPDSLFAEGKKAGLLDWLNHFADTGLLKTIMDEVFMKDQVMKVHDKIAEFIGASQLLEELGVKAQKKFEDLKLKNADVFEQLNKMNVQ
;
A
#
# COMPACT_ATOMS: atom_id res chain seq x y z
N MET A 1 -39.36 -16.82 -10.75
CA MET A 1 -39.35 -16.52 -9.31
C MET A 1 -38.45 -15.32 -9.09
N ALA A 2 -38.99 -14.16 -8.71
CA ALA A 2 -38.19 -12.96 -8.48
C ALA A 2 -37.38 -13.11 -7.18
N LYS A 3 -36.06 -12.98 -7.24
CA LYS A 3 -35.20 -12.88 -6.04
C LYS A 3 -35.67 -11.66 -5.24
N LYS A 4 -36.27 -11.89 -4.06
CA LYS A 4 -36.55 -10.82 -3.10
C LYS A 4 -35.22 -10.15 -2.76
N SER A 5 -35.07 -8.89 -3.13
CA SER A 5 -33.96 -8.06 -2.70
C SER A 5 -34.10 -7.85 -1.19
N THR A 6 -33.24 -8.51 -0.40
CA THR A 6 -33.13 -8.28 1.03
C THR A 6 -32.09 -7.22 1.28
N GLU A 7 -32.48 -6.16 1.99
CA GLU A 7 -31.58 -5.08 2.41
C GLU A 7 -30.42 -5.62 3.25
N LEU A 8 -29.21 -5.08 3.01
CA LEU A 8 -28.01 -5.40 3.78
C LEU A 8 -28.15 -4.87 5.21
N LYS A 9 -28.00 -5.74 6.22
CA LYS A 9 -28.10 -5.34 7.63
C LYS A 9 -26.73 -5.09 8.25
N LEU A 10 -26.67 -4.18 9.23
CA LEU A 10 -25.48 -3.94 10.04
C LEU A 10 -24.95 -5.20 10.75
N SER A 11 -25.85 -6.14 11.10
CA SER A 11 -25.48 -7.43 11.66
C SER A 11 -24.65 -8.28 10.70
N ASP A 12 -24.96 -8.20 9.40
CA ASP A 12 -24.31 -8.98 8.36
C ASP A 12 -22.93 -8.39 8.07
N ILE A 13 -22.81 -7.06 8.07
CA ILE A 13 -21.52 -6.35 7.99
C ILE A 13 -20.60 -6.77 9.15
N LYS A 14 -21.11 -6.76 10.40
CA LYS A 14 -20.32 -7.17 11.58
C LYS A 14 -19.87 -8.63 11.52
N LYS A 15 -20.71 -9.53 11.01
CA LYS A 15 -20.35 -10.94 10.85
C LYS A 15 -19.27 -11.13 9.79
N ASN A 16 -19.44 -10.50 8.63
CA ASN A 16 -18.48 -10.57 7.54
C ASN A 16 -17.12 -9.96 7.93
N ALA A 17 -17.13 -8.85 8.66
CA ALA A 17 -15.89 -8.25 9.17
C ALA A 17 -15.13 -9.21 10.11
N LYS A 18 -15.83 -9.95 10.97
CA LYS A 18 -15.19 -10.95 11.85
C LYS A 18 -14.63 -12.14 11.07
N SER A 19 -15.34 -12.65 10.06
CA SER A 19 -14.85 -13.77 9.26
C SER A 19 -13.60 -13.41 8.46
N MET A 20 -13.50 -12.16 7.98
CA MET A 20 -12.29 -11.66 7.29
C MET A 20 -11.04 -11.60 8.18
N HIS A 21 -11.20 -11.53 9.50
CA HIS A 21 -10.07 -11.49 10.46
C HIS A 21 -9.77 -12.85 11.09
N THR A 22 -10.27 -13.94 10.50
CA THR A 22 -9.95 -15.30 10.96
C THR A 22 -8.75 -15.82 10.18
N MET A 23 -7.71 -16.25 10.89
CA MET A 23 -6.55 -16.91 10.27
C MET A 23 -6.77 -18.42 10.18
N GLU A 24 -6.19 -19.04 9.16
CA GLU A 24 -6.18 -20.48 8.94
C GLU A 24 -4.73 -21.01 8.96
N PRO A 25 -4.49 -22.23 9.47
CA PRO A 25 -3.18 -22.88 9.39
C PRO A 25 -2.97 -23.56 8.02
N TYR A 26 -1.75 -23.48 7.50
CA TYR A 26 -1.25 -24.25 6.37
C TYR A 26 0.00 -25.02 6.79
N GLU A 27 0.03 -26.33 6.58
CA GLU A 27 1.19 -27.17 6.88
C GLU A 27 2.13 -27.23 5.68
N LEU A 28 3.38 -26.87 5.90
CA LEU A 28 4.46 -26.96 4.91
C LEU A 28 4.99 -28.39 4.79
N GLU A 29 5.71 -28.68 3.72
CA GLU A 29 6.33 -29.99 3.48
C GLU A 29 7.28 -30.44 4.60
N ASP A 30 7.89 -29.49 5.33
CA ASP A 30 8.79 -29.76 6.45
C ASP A 30 8.05 -29.98 7.79
N GLY A 31 6.72 -30.02 7.77
CA GLY A 31 5.85 -30.22 8.95
C GLY A 31 5.66 -28.96 9.80
N LYS A 32 6.20 -27.80 9.40
CA LYS A 32 5.92 -26.52 10.08
C LYS A 32 4.60 -25.93 9.60
N THR A 33 4.01 -25.04 10.40
CA THR A 33 2.73 -24.41 10.08
C THR A 33 2.87 -22.91 9.88
N ILE A 34 2.26 -22.38 8.81
CA ILE A 34 2.03 -20.95 8.62
C ILE A 34 0.58 -20.65 8.93
N THR A 35 0.32 -19.70 9.82
CA THR A 35 -1.02 -19.13 9.97
C THR A 35 -1.15 -17.85 9.14
N PHE A 36 -2.24 -17.76 8.37
CA PHE A 36 -2.47 -16.70 7.37
C PHE A 36 -3.95 -16.31 7.27
N TYR A 37 -4.23 -15.14 6.71
CA TYR A 37 -5.61 -14.73 6.39
C TYR A 37 -6.02 -15.26 5.02
N PRO A 38 -7.03 -16.13 4.90
CA PRO A 38 -7.51 -16.63 3.61
C PRO A 38 -8.22 -15.56 2.78
N LEU A 39 -8.76 -14.53 3.43
CA LEU A 39 -9.34 -13.35 2.80
C LEU A 39 -8.61 -12.11 3.31
N PHE A 40 -8.11 -11.26 2.41
CA PHE A 40 -7.33 -10.09 2.78
C PHE A 40 -8.27 -8.91 3.12
N PRO A 41 -8.34 -8.48 4.40
CA PRO A 41 -9.20 -7.37 4.79
C PRO A 41 -8.76 -6.08 4.12
N GLU A 42 -9.72 -5.30 3.60
CA GLU A 42 -9.40 -4.07 2.84
C GLU A 42 -8.58 -3.06 3.66
N LEU A 43 -8.96 -2.86 4.92
CA LEU A 43 -8.22 -1.98 5.83
C LEU A 43 -6.77 -2.44 6.04
N MET A 44 -6.51 -3.75 6.02
CA MET A 44 -5.15 -4.26 6.14
C MET A 44 -4.34 -4.07 4.86
N ILE A 45 -4.99 -4.13 3.70
CA ILE A 45 -4.36 -3.75 2.42
C ILE A 45 -3.99 -2.27 2.47
N GLU A 46 -4.89 -1.38 2.88
CA GLU A 46 -4.63 0.06 3.00
C GLU A 46 -3.43 0.35 3.93
N GLN A 47 -3.40 -0.26 5.12
CA GLN A 47 -2.27 -0.12 6.05
C GLN A 47 -0.95 -0.61 5.44
N MET A 48 -0.98 -1.71 4.68
CA MET A 48 0.19 -2.21 3.97
C MET A 48 0.67 -1.21 2.92
N LEU A 49 -0.25 -0.60 2.15
CA LEU A 49 0.09 0.42 1.15
C LEU A 49 0.69 1.67 1.77
N GLU A 50 0.16 2.14 2.90
CA GLU A 50 0.73 3.26 3.64
C GLU A 50 2.17 2.97 4.10
N GLU A 51 2.43 1.74 4.57
CA GLU A 51 3.79 1.34 4.96
C GLU A 51 4.72 1.25 3.75
N ILE A 52 4.25 0.67 2.64
CA ILE A 52 4.99 0.62 1.38
C ILE A 52 5.37 2.04 0.91
N GLN A 53 4.42 2.99 0.96
CA GLN A 53 4.68 4.37 0.58
C GLN A 53 5.76 5.01 1.45
N LYS A 54 5.72 4.80 2.78
CA LYS A 54 6.75 5.28 3.70
C LYS A 54 8.13 4.73 3.32
N HIS A 55 8.21 3.45 2.97
CA HIS A 55 9.46 2.83 2.54
C HIS A 55 9.98 3.39 1.22
N TYR A 56 9.11 3.68 0.25
CA TYR A 56 9.50 4.35 -0.98
C TYR A 56 10.00 5.77 -0.75
N ILE A 57 9.42 6.51 0.19
CA ILE A 57 9.94 7.82 0.59
C ILE A 57 11.35 7.66 1.18
N THR A 58 11.55 6.70 2.10
CA THR A 58 12.87 6.43 2.65
C THR A 58 13.90 6.02 1.58
N LEU A 59 13.51 5.20 0.59
CA LEU A 59 14.38 4.85 -0.53
C LEU A 59 14.79 6.08 -1.34
N HIS A 60 13.82 6.93 -1.65
CA HIS A 60 14.05 8.17 -2.38
C HIS A 60 14.98 9.13 -1.62
N GLU A 61 14.78 9.30 -0.31
CA GLU A 61 15.63 10.11 0.56
C GLU A 61 17.08 9.61 0.65
N ASN A 62 17.31 8.32 0.37
CA ASN A 62 18.64 7.71 0.38
C ASN A 62 19.22 7.49 -1.03
N ASP A 63 18.60 8.06 -2.08
CA ASP A 63 18.99 7.90 -3.48
C ASP A 63 19.09 6.42 -3.94
N ILE A 64 18.23 5.55 -3.39
CA ILE A 64 18.17 4.12 -3.74
C ILE A 64 16.97 3.88 -4.66
N GLU A 65 17.25 3.35 -5.85
CA GLU A 65 16.22 2.95 -6.81
C GLU A 65 16.08 1.43 -6.85
N PHE A 66 14.85 0.94 -6.67
CA PHE A 66 14.54 -0.46 -6.85
C PHE A 66 14.24 -0.76 -8.30
N SER A 67 14.88 -1.82 -8.82
CA SER A 67 14.43 -2.43 -10.09
C SER A 67 12.98 -2.93 -9.99
N GLU A 68 12.29 -3.02 -11.12
CA GLU A 68 10.91 -3.55 -11.19
C GLU A 68 10.76 -4.90 -10.49
N LYS A 69 11.75 -5.79 -10.66
CA LYS A 69 11.78 -7.10 -10.01
C LYS A 69 11.88 -6.97 -8.49
N MET A 70 12.71 -6.06 -7.98
CA MET A 70 12.81 -5.80 -6.55
C MET A 70 11.56 -5.17 -5.97
N ASN A 71 10.90 -4.28 -6.71
CA ASN A 71 9.60 -3.73 -6.32
C ASN A 71 8.56 -4.84 -6.15
N LEU A 72 8.47 -5.78 -7.10
CA LEU A 72 7.56 -6.90 -7.00
C LEU A 72 7.87 -7.81 -5.80
N TYR A 73 9.15 -8.11 -5.58
CA TYR A 73 9.57 -8.91 -4.43
C TYR A 73 9.31 -8.23 -3.09
N PHE A 74 9.53 -6.91 -3.02
CA PHE A 74 9.21 -6.13 -1.83
C PHE A 74 7.71 -6.13 -1.56
N ILE A 75 6.87 -5.93 -2.57
CA ILE A 75 5.41 -6.02 -2.45
C ILE A 75 4.98 -7.42 -1.97
N ASN A 76 5.58 -8.48 -2.50
CA ASN A 76 5.30 -9.85 -2.04
C ASN A 76 5.68 -10.07 -0.58
N LEU A 77 6.85 -9.57 -0.15
CA LEU A 77 7.24 -9.61 1.25
C LEU A 77 6.24 -8.84 2.12
N MET A 78 5.77 -7.69 1.68
CA MET A 78 4.78 -6.88 2.42
C MET A 78 3.43 -7.61 2.55
N MET A 79 2.99 -8.32 1.51
CA MET A 79 1.83 -9.21 1.61
C MET A 79 2.05 -10.31 2.65
N ILE A 80 3.21 -10.95 2.64
CA ILE A 80 3.56 -11.98 3.64
C ILE A 80 3.56 -11.38 5.04
N LYS A 81 4.20 -10.22 5.23
CA LYS A 81 4.23 -9.50 6.50
C LYS A 81 2.82 -9.23 7.00
N TYR A 82 1.93 -8.70 6.17
CA TYR A 82 0.60 -8.27 6.63
C TYR A 82 -0.39 -9.41 6.78
N PHE A 83 -0.35 -10.40 5.90
CA PHE A 83 -1.39 -11.43 5.81
C PHE A 83 -1.00 -12.77 6.43
N THR A 84 0.11 -12.82 7.17
CA THR A 84 0.51 -13.98 7.97
C THR A 84 0.82 -13.58 9.41
N HIS A 85 1.05 -14.58 10.26
CA HIS A 85 1.54 -14.35 11.63
C HIS A 85 2.92 -13.67 11.70
N PHE A 86 3.71 -13.68 10.62
CA PHE A 86 5.06 -13.09 10.59
C PHE A 86 5.06 -11.58 10.86
N LYS A 87 3.92 -10.88 10.74
CA LYS A 87 3.81 -9.45 11.07
C LYS A 87 4.42 -9.09 12.43
N LYS A 88 4.26 -9.98 13.41
CA LYS A 88 4.71 -9.75 14.78
C LYS A 88 6.22 -9.85 14.96
N ASP A 89 6.88 -10.60 14.08
CA ASP A 89 8.30 -10.94 14.17
C ASP A 89 9.14 -10.17 13.13
N MET A 90 8.52 -9.65 12.08
CA MET A 90 9.17 -8.84 11.06
C MET A 90 9.38 -7.39 11.53
N PRO A 91 10.53 -6.77 11.18
CA PRO A 91 10.81 -5.38 11.50
C PRO A 91 9.91 -4.42 10.72
N ASP A 92 9.76 -3.21 11.25
CA ASP A 92 9.13 -2.09 10.53
C ASP A 92 10.15 -1.25 9.77
N SER A 93 11.44 -1.34 10.07
CA SER A 93 12.49 -0.59 9.36
C SER A 93 12.87 -1.27 8.04
N LEU A 94 13.08 -0.46 6.99
CA LEU A 94 13.53 -0.97 5.70
C LEU A 94 14.94 -1.55 5.76
N PHE A 95 15.86 -0.78 6.36
CA PHE A 95 17.25 -1.14 6.55
C PHE A 95 17.52 -1.68 7.95
N ALA A 96 18.64 -2.39 8.09
CA ALA A 96 19.12 -2.86 9.37
C ALA A 96 19.46 -1.68 10.30
N GLU A 97 19.09 -1.81 11.58
CA GLU A 97 19.40 -0.83 12.62
C GLU A 97 20.21 -1.49 13.74
N GLY A 98 21.51 -1.20 13.76
CA GLY A 98 22.44 -1.79 14.71
C GLY A 98 22.60 -3.30 14.53
N LYS A 99 22.05 -4.10 15.45
CA LYS A 99 22.08 -5.58 15.41
C LYS A 99 20.75 -6.20 14.94
N LYS A 100 19.78 -5.37 14.55
CA LYS A 100 18.47 -5.84 14.10
C LYS A 100 18.43 -5.84 12.58
N ALA A 101 18.00 -6.97 12.01
CA ALA A 101 17.73 -7.09 10.58
C ALA A 101 16.60 -6.15 10.16
N GLY A 102 16.70 -5.56 8.97
CA GLY A 102 15.65 -4.79 8.31
C GLY A 102 14.78 -5.66 7.39
N LEU A 103 13.76 -5.06 6.78
CA LEU A 103 12.89 -5.75 5.82
C LEU A 103 13.66 -6.30 4.63
N LEU A 104 14.69 -5.62 4.14
CA LEU A 104 15.49 -6.11 3.00
C LEU A 104 16.32 -7.35 3.34
N ASP A 105 16.76 -7.49 4.58
CA ASP A 105 17.44 -8.70 5.04
C ASP A 105 16.45 -9.88 5.07
N TRP A 106 15.23 -9.64 5.57
CA TRP A 106 14.17 -10.64 5.55
C TRP A 106 13.74 -11.02 4.14
N LEU A 107 13.74 -10.08 3.20
CA LEU A 107 13.48 -10.41 1.79
C LEU A 107 14.46 -11.47 1.29
N ASN A 108 15.75 -11.30 1.57
CA ASN A 108 16.78 -12.26 1.19
C ASN A 108 16.58 -13.61 1.90
N HIS A 109 16.28 -13.62 3.20
CA HIS A 109 16.00 -14.88 3.92
C HIS A 109 14.80 -15.65 3.34
N PHE A 110 13.72 -14.95 2.98
CA PHE A 110 12.55 -15.58 2.36
C PHE A 110 12.82 -16.05 0.93
N ALA A 111 13.67 -15.35 0.19
CA ALA A 111 14.09 -15.75 -1.15
C ALA A 111 15.02 -16.98 -1.11
N ASP A 112 16.03 -16.98 -0.24
CA ASP A 112 17.03 -18.05 -0.10
C ASP A 112 16.42 -19.38 0.36
N THR A 113 15.36 -19.31 1.19
CA THR A 113 14.62 -20.48 1.65
C THR A 113 13.57 -20.97 0.65
N GLY A 114 13.29 -20.21 -0.41
CA GLY A 114 12.18 -20.46 -1.33
C GLY A 114 10.79 -20.17 -0.74
N LEU A 115 10.72 -19.78 0.54
CA LEU A 115 9.48 -19.60 1.27
C LEU A 115 8.62 -18.46 0.71
N LEU A 116 9.26 -17.43 0.13
CA LEU A 116 8.55 -16.36 -0.58
C LEU A 116 7.63 -16.95 -1.65
N LYS A 117 8.17 -17.86 -2.47
CA LYS A 117 7.44 -18.46 -3.58
C LYS A 117 6.35 -19.40 -3.06
N THR A 118 6.67 -20.27 -2.11
CA THR A 118 5.70 -21.19 -1.50
C THR A 118 4.49 -20.45 -0.93
N ILE A 119 4.70 -19.36 -0.19
CA ILE A 119 3.58 -18.60 0.38
C ILE A 119 2.74 -17.95 -0.72
N MET A 120 3.38 -17.33 -1.71
CA MET A 120 2.67 -16.62 -2.78
C MET A 120 1.91 -17.56 -3.73
N ASP A 121 2.46 -18.75 -4.02
CA ASP A 121 1.91 -19.67 -5.02
C ASP A 121 0.96 -20.73 -4.40
N GLU A 122 1.19 -21.14 -3.15
CA GLU A 122 0.47 -22.27 -2.54
C GLU A 122 -0.40 -21.87 -1.33
N VAL A 123 0.07 -20.93 -0.51
CA VAL A 123 -0.65 -20.54 0.72
C VAL A 123 -1.70 -19.47 0.43
N PHE A 124 -1.33 -18.42 -0.29
CA PHE A 124 -2.24 -17.34 -0.62
C PHE A 124 -3.15 -17.69 -1.80
N MET A 125 -4.43 -17.33 -1.66
CA MET A 125 -5.37 -17.47 -2.76
C MET A 125 -5.07 -16.44 -3.85
N LYS A 126 -5.00 -16.89 -5.11
CA LYS A 126 -4.63 -16.04 -6.26
C LYS A 126 -5.51 -14.80 -6.41
N ASP A 127 -6.81 -14.92 -6.15
CA ASP A 127 -7.76 -13.80 -6.21
C ASP A 127 -7.45 -12.72 -5.16
N GLN A 128 -6.99 -13.11 -3.97
CA GLN A 128 -6.58 -12.18 -2.92
C GLN A 128 -5.26 -11.48 -3.26
N VAL A 129 -4.31 -12.19 -3.86
CA VAL A 129 -3.06 -11.57 -4.37
C VAL A 129 -3.37 -10.56 -5.48
N MET A 130 -4.23 -10.93 -6.44
CA MET A 130 -4.67 -10.01 -7.50
C MET A 130 -5.38 -8.78 -6.93
N LYS A 131 -6.25 -8.95 -5.93
CA LYS A 131 -6.91 -7.84 -5.23
C LYS A 131 -5.90 -6.82 -4.67
N VAL A 132 -4.77 -7.27 -4.14
CA VAL A 132 -3.71 -6.37 -3.65
C VAL A 132 -3.05 -5.62 -4.79
N HIS A 133 -2.70 -6.30 -5.89
CA HIS A 133 -2.10 -5.65 -7.05
C HIS A 133 -3.04 -4.62 -7.68
N ASP A 134 -4.34 -4.91 -7.78
CA ASP A 134 -5.35 -3.96 -8.26
C ASP A 134 -5.39 -2.72 -7.36
N LYS A 135 -5.35 -2.91 -6.03
CA LYS A 135 -5.31 -1.80 -5.07
C LYS A 135 -4.02 -0.98 -5.15
N ILE A 136 -2.89 -1.60 -5.41
CA ILE A 136 -1.62 -0.88 -5.67
C ILE A 136 -1.76 -0.03 -6.92
N ALA A 137 -2.31 -0.58 -8.00
CA ALA A 137 -2.52 0.16 -9.25
C ALA A 137 -3.48 1.34 -9.07
N GLU A 138 -4.59 1.14 -8.36
CA GLU A 138 -5.53 2.20 -7.96
C GLU A 138 -4.83 3.30 -7.15
N PHE A 139 -4.00 2.91 -6.17
CA PHE A 139 -3.27 3.84 -5.32
C PHE A 139 -2.25 4.67 -6.08
N ILE A 140 -1.48 4.05 -6.98
CA ILE A 140 -0.50 4.75 -7.83
C ILE A 140 -1.24 5.72 -8.76
N GLY A 141 -2.31 5.29 -9.42
CA GLY A 141 -3.11 6.15 -10.30
C GLY A 141 -3.74 7.33 -9.56
N ALA A 142 -4.26 7.10 -8.35
CA ALA A 142 -4.82 8.17 -7.52
C ALA A 142 -3.73 9.17 -7.08
N SER A 143 -2.53 8.69 -6.73
CA SER A 143 -1.40 9.53 -6.34
C SER A 143 -0.93 10.43 -7.49
N GLN A 144 -0.81 9.89 -8.70
CA GLN A 144 -0.47 10.66 -9.91
C GLN A 144 -1.53 11.73 -10.22
N LEU A 145 -2.82 11.38 -10.09
CA LEU A 145 -3.90 12.35 -10.28
C LEU A 145 -3.82 13.49 -9.27
N LEU A 146 -3.52 13.21 -8.00
CA LEU A 146 -3.36 14.22 -6.96
C LEU A 146 -2.18 15.14 -7.24
N GLU A 147 -1.06 14.60 -7.72
CA GLU A 147 0.10 15.38 -8.13
C GLU A 147 -0.25 16.35 -9.27
N GLU A 148 -0.93 15.87 -10.32
CA GLU A 148 -1.40 16.74 -11.41
C GLU A 148 -2.35 17.84 -10.93
N LEU A 149 -3.25 17.52 -9.99
CA LEU A 149 -4.16 18.50 -9.40
C LEU A 149 -3.39 19.55 -8.59
N GLY A 150 -2.35 19.16 -7.88
CA GLY A 150 -1.43 20.06 -7.18
C GLY A 150 -0.76 21.05 -8.14
N VAL A 151 -0.22 20.55 -9.25
CA VAL A 151 0.39 21.39 -10.30
C VAL A 151 -0.62 22.36 -10.91
N LYS A 152 -1.84 21.88 -11.22
CA LYS A 152 -2.93 22.73 -11.76
C LYS A 152 -3.36 23.80 -10.75
N ALA A 153 -3.43 23.47 -9.46
CA ALA A 153 -3.77 24.40 -8.39
C ALA A 153 -2.68 25.48 -8.23
N GLN A 154 -1.40 25.08 -8.22
CA GLN A 154 -0.26 25.99 -8.16
C GLN A 154 -0.27 26.98 -9.33
N LYS A 155 -0.48 26.49 -10.56
CA LYS A 155 -0.57 27.34 -11.75
C LYS A 155 -1.71 28.35 -11.65
N LYS A 156 -2.90 27.94 -11.20
CA LYS A 156 -4.02 28.86 -10.98
C LYS A 156 -3.70 29.91 -9.92
N PHE A 157 -2.98 29.54 -8.87
CA PHE A 157 -2.56 30.47 -7.83
C PHE A 157 -1.57 31.51 -8.35
N GLU A 158 -0.61 31.10 -9.19
CA GLU A 158 0.33 31.99 -9.88
C GLU A 158 -0.38 32.94 -10.85
N ASP A 159 -1.33 32.43 -11.64
CA ASP A 159 -2.15 33.25 -12.55
C ASP A 159 -2.97 34.30 -11.77
N LEU A 160 -3.54 33.93 -10.62
CA LEU A 160 -4.26 34.85 -9.75
C LEU A 160 -3.33 35.89 -9.11
N LYS A 161 -2.12 35.52 -8.72
CA LYS A 161 -1.10 36.46 -8.22
C LYS A 161 -0.72 37.48 -9.30
N LEU A 162 -0.47 37.04 -10.52
CA LEU A 162 -0.15 37.91 -11.66
C LEU A 162 -1.30 38.88 -11.95
N LYS A 163 -2.54 38.38 -12.05
CA LYS A 163 -3.72 39.22 -12.28
C LYS A 163 -3.94 40.24 -11.17
N ASN A 164 -3.72 39.86 -9.92
CA ASN A 164 -3.83 40.80 -8.80
C ASN A 164 -2.73 41.86 -8.85
N ALA A 165 -1.49 41.50 -9.20
CA ALA A 165 -0.39 42.46 -9.38
C ALA A 165 -0.71 43.48 -10.49
N ASP A 166 -1.26 43.03 -11.62
CA ASP A 166 -1.68 43.89 -12.73
C ASP A 166 -2.81 44.86 -12.31
N VAL A 167 -3.77 44.38 -11.52
CA VAL A 167 -4.87 45.21 -10.98
C VAL A 167 -4.35 46.26 -10.01
N PHE A 168 -3.38 45.92 -9.15
CA PHE A 168 -2.75 46.90 -8.25
C PHE A 168 -1.92 47.95 -9.01
N GLU A 169 -1.25 47.57 -10.09
CA GLU A 169 -0.57 48.54 -10.96
C GLU A 169 -1.54 49.50 -11.65
N GLN A 170 -2.68 49.00 -12.13
CA GLN A 170 -3.71 49.82 -12.76
C GLN A 170 -4.37 50.78 -11.77
N LEU A 171 -4.64 50.33 -10.54
CA LEU A 171 -5.15 51.18 -9.46
C LEU A 171 -4.14 52.27 -9.06
N ASN A 172 -2.85 51.96 -9.00
CA ASN A 172 -1.81 52.97 -8.74
C ASN A 172 -1.71 54.00 -9.87
N LYS A 173 -1.92 53.61 -11.14
CA LYS A 173 -1.96 54.56 -12.27
C LYS A 173 -3.20 55.45 -12.26
N MET A 174 -4.32 55.00 -11.69
CA MET A 174 -5.56 55.81 -11.56
C MET A 174 -5.54 56.78 -10.37
N ASN A 175 -4.79 56.49 -9.31
CA ASN A 175 -4.68 57.36 -8.12
C ASN A 175 -3.65 58.51 -8.26
N VAL A 176 -3.02 58.68 -9.43
CA VAL A 176 -2.03 59.75 -9.73
C VAL A 176 -2.60 60.79 -10.72
N GLN A 177 -3.93 60.95 -10.78
CA GLN A 177 -4.61 62.05 -11.46
C GLN A 177 -5.24 63.02 -10.46
#